data_AF-A0A520MMJ2-F1
#
_entry.id   AF-A0A520MMJ2-F1
#
_cell.length_a   1.000
_cell.length_b   1.000
_cell.length_c   1.000
_cell.angle_alpha   90.00
_cell.angle_beta   90.00
_cell.angle_gamma   90.00
#
_symmetry.space_group_name_H-M   'P 1'
#
loop_
_entity.id
_entity.type
_entity.pdbx_description
1 polymer ?
#
loop_
_entity_poly.entity_id
_entity_poly.type
_entity_poly.pdbx_seq_one_letter_code
_entity_poly.pdbx_strand_id
1 'polypeptide(L)' 'MDWQSFLVALGLVFVIEGLIPFASPKGYRSLANILQGLTDRQLRAGGTAVMIFGLVILAWVRG' A
#
# COMPACT_ATOMS: atom_id res chain seq x y z
N MET A 1 -9.21 -13.31 15.56
CA MET A 1 -8.52 -13.30 14.25
C MET A 1 -7.58 -14.49 14.26
N ASP A 2 -7.73 -15.39 13.31
CA ASP A 2 -6.84 -16.53 13.20
C ASP A 2 -5.45 -16.04 12.78
N TRP A 3 -4.39 -16.42 13.49
CA TRP A 3 -3.02 -15.95 13.22
C TRP A 3 -2.59 -16.28 11.78
N GLN A 4 -3.11 -17.39 11.25
CA GLN A 4 -2.94 -17.81 9.88
C GLN A 4 -3.52 -16.82 8.87
N SER A 5 -4.71 -16.26 9.12
CA SER A 5 -5.33 -15.26 8.23
C SER A 5 -4.51 -13.96 8.17
N PHE A 6 -3.89 -13.57 9.29
CA PHE A 6 -2.99 -12.41 9.31
C PHE A 6 -1.74 -12.65 8.46
N LEU A 7 -1.10 -13.82 8.59
CA LEU A 7 0.07 -14.18 7.79
C LEU A 7 -0.26 -14.27 6.29
N VAL A 8 -1.44 -14.78 5.93
CA VAL A 8 -1.90 -14.82 4.53
C VAL A 8 -2.11 -13.41 3.98
N ALA A 9 -2.78 -12.52 4.73
CA ALA A 9 -2.96 -11.13 4.32
C ALA A 9 -1.61 -10.41 4.15
N LEU A 10 -0.66 -10.63 5.08
CA LEU A 10 0.68 -10.07 5.00
C LEU A 10 1.45 -10.60 3.78
N GLY A 11 1.35 -11.90 3.50
CA GLY A 11 1.94 -12.52 2.31
C GLY A 11 1.42 -11.90 1.01
N LEU A 12 0.10 -11.66 0.93
CA LEU A 12 -0.51 -10.99 -0.22
C LEU A 12 0.01 -9.56 -0.40
N VAL A 13 0.19 -8.81 0.69
CA VAL A 13 0.81 -7.46 0.62
C VAL A 13 2.20 -7.53 0.04
N PHE A 14 3.04 -8.47 0.47
CA PHE A 14 4.39 -8.65 -0.10
C PHE A 14 4.38 -9.04 -1.58
N VAL A 15 3.47 -9.92 -1.99
CA VAL A 15 3.34 -10.30 -3.41
C VAL A 15 2.92 -9.09 -4.26
N ILE A 16 1.93 -8.32 -3.80
CA ILE A 16 1.43 -7.14 -4.52
C ILE A 16 2.51 -6.05 -4.59
N GLU A 17 3.15 -5.72 -3.48
CA GLU A 17 4.26 -4.75 -3.42
C GLU A 17 5.46 -5.19 -4.26
N GLY A 18 5.74 -6.50 -4.32
CA GLY A 18 6.81 -7.07 -5.13
C GLY A 18 6.51 -7.16 -6.63
N LEU A 19 5.22 -7.15 -7.02
CA LEU A 19 4.81 -7.35 -8.41
C LEU A 19 5.27 -6.21 -9.32
N ILE A 20 5.10 -4.96 -8.89
CA ILE A 20 5.49 -3.76 -9.67
C ILE A 20 7.01 -3.70 -9.87
N PRO A 21 7.87 -3.79 -8.84
CA PRO A 21 9.32 -3.77 -9.02
C PRO A 21 9.84 -4.96 -9.84
N PHE A 22 9.17 -6.12 -9.78
CA PHE A 22 9.51 -7.28 -10.60
C PHE A 22 9.10 -7.10 -12.08
N ALA A 23 7.86 -6.68 -12.33
CA ALA A 23 7.31 -6.58 -13.69
C ALA A 23 7.84 -5.35 -14.45
N SER A 24 8.04 -4.21 -13.78
CA SER A 24 8.51 -2.98 -14.40
C SER A 24 9.39 -2.15 -13.45
N PRO A 25 10.69 -2.49 -13.33
CA PRO A 25 11.62 -1.74 -12.50
C PRO A 25 11.78 -0.28 -12.94
N LYS A 26 11.59 0.01 -14.24
CA LYS A 26 11.59 1.39 -14.77
C LYS A 26 10.38 2.19 -14.29
N GLY A 27 9.19 1.57 -14.30
CA GLY A 27 7.96 2.19 -13.79
C GLY A 27 8.06 2.50 -12.29
N TYR A 28 8.60 1.55 -11.52
CA TYR A 28 8.84 1.72 -10.09
C TYR A 28 9.81 2.88 -9.78
N ARG A 29 10.93 3.00 -10.53
CA ARG A 29 11.85 4.14 -10.40
C ARG A 29 11.19 5.47 -10.76
N SER A 30 10.34 5.50 -11.79
CA SER A 30 9.62 6.71 -12.17
C SER A 30 8.65 7.16 -11.07
N LEU A 31 7.88 6.23 -10.49
CA LEU A 31 7.02 6.49 -9.33
C LEU A 31 7.84 7.02 -8.15
N ALA A 32 8.96 6.40 -7.82
CA ALA A 32 9.84 6.86 -6.75
C ALA A 32 10.38 8.28 -6.98
N ASN A 33 10.67 8.66 -8.23
CA ASN A 33 11.10 10.02 -8.58
C ASN A 33 9.95 11.03 -8.42
N ILE A 34 8.73 10.66 -8.78
CA ILE A 34 7.55 11.52 -8.56
C ILE A 34 7.34 11.76 -7.06
N LEU A 35 7.46 10.71 -6.25
CA LEU A 35 7.32 10.81 -4.80
C LEU A 35 8.39 11.69 -4.15
N GLN A 36 9.62 11.70 -4.67
CA GLN A 36 10.68 12.60 -4.20
C GLN A 36 10.37 14.09 -4.46
N GLY A 37 9.54 14.40 -5.46
CA GLY A 37 9.11 15.77 -5.73
C GLY A 37 7.98 16.26 -4.81
N LEU A 38 7.37 15.37 -4.02
CA LEU A 38 6.32 15.73 -3.07
C LEU A 38 6.91 16.16 -1.73
N THR A 39 6.27 17.14 -1.10
CA THR A 39 6.62 17.52 0.27
C THR A 39 6.14 16.46 1.26
N ASP A 40 6.83 16.32 2.40
CA ASP A 40 6.47 15.37 3.47
C ASP A 40 4.99 15.50 3.90
N ARG A 41 4.45 16.72 3.88
CA ARG A 41 3.05 16.98 4.22
C ARG A 41 2.08 16.35 3.21
N GLN A 42 2.39 16.44 1.91
CA GLN A 42 1.57 15.84 0.86
C GLN A 42 1.64 14.31 0.91
N LEU A 43 2.84 13.76 1.14
CA LEU A 43 3.04 12.32 1.25
C LEU A 43 2.27 11.75 2.46
N ARG A 44 2.33 12.44 3.61
CA ARG A 44 1.56 12.07 4.81
C ARG A 44 0.06 12.18 4.57
N ALA A 45 -0.43 13.26 3.96
CA ALA A 45 -1.85 13.42 3.68
C ALA A 45 -2.40 12.33 2.74
N GLY A 46 -1.66 12.02 1.67
CA GLY A 46 -2.00 10.92 0.75
C GLY A 46 -2.02 9.57 1.47
N GLY A 47 -0.97 9.27 2.23
CA GLY A 47 -0.89 8.04 3.04
C GLY A 47 -2.04 7.93 4.05
N THR A 48 -2.38 9.02 4.74
CA THR A 48 -3.52 9.05 5.68
C THR A 48 -4.84 8.81 4.97
N ALA A 49 -5.08 9.41 3.80
CA ALA A 49 -6.30 9.18 3.02
C ALA A 49 -6.45 7.70 2.60
N VAL A 50 -5.37 7.08 2.13
CA VAL A 50 -5.36 5.65 1.77
C VAL A 50 -5.59 4.75 2.98
N MET A 51 -4.95 5.05 4.12
CA MET A 51 -5.17 4.30 5.36
C MET A 51 -6.63 4.39 5.83
N ILE A 52 -7.23 5.59 5.82
CA ILE A 52 -8.64 5.78 6.19
C ILE A 52 -9.56 5.00 5.24
N PHE A 53 -9.32 5.07 3.93
CA PHE A 53 -10.09 4.31 2.95
C PHE A 53 -10.02 2.80 3.20
N GLY A 54 -8.83 2.27 3.48
CA GLY A 54 -8.64 0.88 3.87
C GLY A 54 -9.39 0.52 5.15
N LEU A 55 -9.33 1.37 6.18
CA LEU A 55 -10.08 1.17 7.43
C LEU A 55 -11.59 1.14 7.20
N VAL A 56 -12.12 2.02 6.34
CA VAL A 56 -13.55 2.04 5.98
C VAL A 56 -13.95 0.73 5.32
N ILE A 57 -13.19 0.25 4.33
CA ILE A 57 -13.46 -1.04 3.68
C ILE A 57 -13.42 -2.18 4.70
N LEU A 58 -12.39 -2.23 5.55
CA LEU A 58 -12.26 -3.28 6.57
C LEU A 58 -13.41 -3.24 7.58
N ALA A 59 -13.87 -2.06 7.98
CA ALA A 59 -15.04 -1.90 8.85
C ALA A 59 -16.33 -2.33 8.16
N TRP A 60 -16.46 -2.09 6.85
CA TRP A 60 -17.62 -2.51 6.07
C TRP A 60 -17.67 -4.02 5.82
N VAL A 61 -16.52 -4.67 5.63
CA VAL A 61 -16.42 -6.11 5.40
C VAL A 61 -16.52 -6.92 6.70
N ARG A 62 -16.12 -6.33 7.84
CA ARG A 62 -16.15 -6.99 9.17
C ARG A 62 -17.38 -6.63 10.02
N GLY A 63 -18.08 -5.55 9.71
CA GLY A 63 -19.35 -5.16 10.33
C GLY A 63 -20.50 -5.94 9.72
#